data_AF-A0A1F9IW83-F1
#
_entry.id   AF-A0A1F9IW83-F1
#
_cell.length_a   1.000
_cell.length_b   1.000
_cell.length_c   1.000
_cell.angle_alpha   90.00
_cell.angle_beta   90.00
_cell.angle_gamma   90.00
#
_symmetry.space_group_name_H-M   'P 1'
#
loop_
_entity.id
_entity.type
_entity.pdbx_description
1 polymer ?
#
loop_
_entity_poly.entity_id
_entity_poly.type
_entity_poly.pdbx_seq_one_letter_code
_entity_poly.pdbx_strand_id
1 'polypeptide(L)'
;MSKESILALVTAIVWGVAPALEKAGLNGRIDPFTAVVVRTIPIVIFAAVGMLLVGKVSNLSNIDLRSAAFVAGGGIFAGFIGQFAFYSALKTGQASVIVPMAATYPLFALIISIVFLGETITWQKAAGACLVVGGVMLLSRAQ
;
A
#
# COMPACT_ATOMS: atom_id res chain seq x y z
N MET A 1 -15.63 17.97 3.21
CA MET A 1 -14.66 16.93 2.77
C MET A 1 -14.65 16.91 1.25
N SER A 2 -13.48 16.83 0.63
CA SER A 2 -13.37 16.77 -0.83
C SER A 2 -13.69 15.35 -1.34
N LYS A 3 -13.96 15.21 -2.65
CA LYS A 3 -14.24 13.91 -3.28
C LYS A 3 -13.08 12.94 -3.09
N GLU A 4 -11.85 13.44 -3.14
CA GLU A 4 -10.61 12.68 -2.96
C GLU A 4 -10.51 12.13 -1.55
N SER A 5 -10.91 12.91 -0.53
CA SER A 5 -10.94 12.44 0.87
C SER A 5 -11.93 11.29 1.06
N ILE A 6 -13.08 11.34 0.39
CA ILE A 6 -14.08 10.26 0.47
C ILE A 6 -13.53 8.98 -0.17
N LEU A 7 -12.91 9.09 -1.34
CA LEU A 7 -12.30 7.93 -2.01
C LEU A 7 -11.16 7.33 -1.16
N ALA A 8 -10.35 8.15 -0.50
CA ALA A 8 -9.30 7.68 0.41
C ALA A 8 -9.87 6.91 1.62
N LEU A 9 -11.01 7.33 2.16
CA LEU A 9 -11.67 6.60 3.25
C LEU A 9 -12.25 5.25 2.78
N VAL A 10 -12.83 5.21 1.59
CA VAL A 10 -13.27 3.94 0.99
C VAL A 10 -12.09 3.00 0.83
N THR A 11 -10.94 3.49 0.36
CA THR A 11 -9.70 2.71 0.30
C THR A 11 -9.31 2.16 1.67
N ALA A 12 -9.34 2.98 2.72
CA ALA A 12 -8.99 2.53 4.08
C ALA A 12 -9.91 1.40 4.58
N ILE A 13 -11.22 1.48 4.31
CA ILE A 13 -12.18 0.43 4.67
C ILE A 13 -11.86 -0.88 3.93
N VAL A 14 -11.67 -0.80 2.60
CA VAL A 14 -11.39 -1.98 1.78
C VAL A 14 -10.04 -2.61 2.16
N TRP A 15 -9.02 -1.78 2.36
CA TRP A 15 -7.67 -2.26 2.73
C TRP A 15 -7.59 -2.80 4.15
N GLY A 16 -8.51 -2.42 5.05
CA GLY A 16 -8.58 -2.99 6.39
C GLY A 16 -8.89 -4.50 6.42
N VAL A 17 -9.56 -5.02 5.40
CA VAL A 17 -9.92 -6.44 5.30
C VAL A 17 -8.72 -7.29 4.85
N ALA A 18 -7.88 -6.76 3.98
CA ALA A 18 -6.83 -7.54 3.31
C ALA A 18 -5.82 -8.19 4.28
N PRO A 19 -5.24 -7.50 5.28
CA PRO A 19 -4.28 -8.11 6.20
C PRO A 19 -4.83 -9.28 7.00
N ALA A 20 -6.14 -9.31 7.29
CA ALA A 20 -6.77 -10.44 7.98
C ALA A 20 -6.76 -11.71 7.10
N LEU A 21 -7.13 -11.57 5.83
CA LEU A 21 -7.08 -12.66 4.84
C LEU A 21 -5.64 -13.09 4.57
N GLU A 22 -4.72 -12.13 4.42
CA GLU A 22 -3.30 -12.38 4.17
C GLU A 22 -2.65 -13.12 5.35
N LYS A 23 -2.92 -12.69 6.59
CA LYS A 23 -2.45 -13.38 7.80
C LYS A 23 -2.97 -14.82 7.87
N ALA A 24 -4.27 -15.02 7.58
CA ALA A 24 -4.86 -16.36 7.56
C ALA A 24 -4.18 -17.27 6.53
N GLY A 25 -3.86 -16.76 5.35
CA GLY A 25 -3.11 -17.50 4.32
C GLY A 25 -1.66 -17.80 4.70
N LEU A 26 -0.97 -16.84 5.33
CA LEU A 26 0.43 -16.98 5.76
C LEU A 26 0.62 -17.95 6.94
N ASN A 27 -0.41 -18.20 7.74
CA ASN A 27 -0.41 -19.24 8.78
C ASN A 27 -0.37 -20.67 8.19
N GLY A 28 -0.64 -20.83 6.89
CA GLY A 28 -0.50 -22.10 6.18
C GLY A 28 0.94 -22.40 5.76
N ARG A 29 1.10 -23.21 4.71
CA ARG A 29 2.40 -23.61 4.14
C ARG A 29 2.98 -22.60 3.14
N ILE A 30 2.43 -21.40 3.06
CA ILE A 30 2.86 -20.38 2.10
C ILE A 30 3.92 -19.49 2.77
N ASP A 31 5.10 -19.41 2.18
CA ASP A 31 6.14 -18.45 2.60
C ASP A 31 5.86 -17.04 2.03
N PRO A 32 6.45 -15.98 2.60
CA PRO A 32 6.20 -14.60 2.17
C PRO A 32 6.45 -14.34 0.69
N PHE A 33 7.45 -14.98 0.08
CA PHE A 33 7.77 -14.80 -1.34
C PHE A 33 6.66 -15.42 -2.19
N THR A 34 6.29 -16.68 -1.91
CA THR A 34 5.18 -17.35 -2.59
C THR A 34 3.86 -16.60 -2.40
N ALA A 35 3.62 -16.03 -1.22
CA ALA A 35 2.42 -15.23 -0.96
C ALA A 35 2.35 -13.96 -1.85
N VAL A 36 3.48 -13.30 -2.11
CA VAL A 36 3.54 -12.15 -3.05
C VAL A 36 3.18 -12.60 -4.48
N VAL A 37 3.65 -13.76 -4.92
CA VAL A 37 3.28 -14.30 -6.25
C VAL A 37 1.79 -14.64 -6.29
N VAL A 38 1.30 -15.40 -5.31
CA VAL A 38 -0.10 -15.86 -5.26
C VAL A 38 -1.07 -14.69 -5.22
N ARG A 39 -0.78 -13.60 -4.49
CA ARG A 39 -1.66 -12.42 -4.48
C ARG A 39 -1.65 -11.66 -5.81
N THR A 40 -0.53 -11.70 -6.55
CA THR A 40 -0.34 -10.87 -7.75
C THR A 40 -1.08 -11.44 -8.95
N ILE A 41 -1.19 -12.78 -9.05
CA ILE A 41 -1.92 -13.47 -10.12
C ILE A 41 -3.36 -12.95 -10.27
N PRO A 42 -4.24 -12.99 -9.25
CA PRO A 42 -5.59 -12.50 -9.39
C PRO A 42 -5.63 -11.00 -9.69
N ILE A 43 -4.72 -10.19 -9.12
CA ILE A 43 -4.65 -8.75 -9.40
C ILE A 43 -4.42 -8.50 -10.89
N VAL A 44 -3.46 -9.19 -11.52
CA VAL A 44 -3.17 -9.06 -12.95
C VAL A 44 -4.36 -9.50 -13.79
N ILE A 45 -5.00 -10.63 -13.46
CA ILE A 45 -6.16 -11.16 -14.18
C ILE A 45 -7.32 -10.16 -14.14
N PHE A 46 -7.71 -9.71 -12.95
CA PHE A 46 -8.83 -8.77 -12.78
C PHE A 46 -8.52 -7.39 -13.39
N ALA A 47 -7.27 -6.91 -13.32
CA ALA A 47 -6.88 -5.67 -13.98
C ALA A 47 -6.95 -5.77 -15.51
N ALA A 48 -6.47 -6.88 -16.09
CA ALA A 48 -6.54 -7.11 -17.54
C ALA A 48 -7.98 -7.25 -18.04
N VAL A 49 -8.79 -8.07 -17.35
CA VAL A 49 -10.23 -8.22 -17.65
C VAL A 49 -10.96 -6.89 -17.48
N GLY A 50 -10.70 -6.16 -16.41
CA GLY A 50 -11.30 -4.84 -16.18
C GLY A 50 -10.95 -3.84 -17.29
N MET A 51 -9.71 -3.85 -17.78
CA MET A 51 -9.28 -2.98 -18.89
C MET A 51 -10.02 -3.33 -20.20
N LEU A 52 -10.24 -4.62 -20.47
CA LEU A 52 -11.03 -5.10 -21.61
C LEU A 52 -12.49 -4.64 -21.50
N LEU A 53 -13.12 -4.86 -20.34
CA LEU A 53 -14.53 -4.52 -20.10
C LEU A 53 -14.81 -3.02 -20.17
N VAL A 54 -13.87 -2.18 -19.72
CA VAL A 54 -14.00 -0.71 -19.76
C VAL A 54 -13.55 -0.14 -21.12
N GLY A 55 -13.09 -0.98 -22.05
CA GLY A 55 -12.66 -0.54 -23.39
C GLY A 55 -11.40 0.33 -23.40
N LYS A 56 -10.51 0.16 -22.41
CA LYS A 56 -9.31 0.99 -22.24
C LYS A 56 -8.01 0.35 -22.75
N VAL A 57 -8.10 -0.76 -23.48
CA VAL A 57 -6.93 -1.47 -24.01
C VAL A 57 -6.10 -0.58 -24.95
N SER A 58 -6.76 0.26 -25.74
CA SER A 58 -6.09 1.22 -26.64
C SER A 58 -5.21 2.23 -25.90
N ASN A 59 -5.38 2.42 -24.59
CA ASN A 59 -4.51 3.32 -23.84
C ASN A 59 -3.09 2.76 -23.70
N LEU A 60 -2.90 1.44 -23.81
CA LEU A 60 -1.58 0.80 -23.72
C LEU A 60 -0.65 1.25 -24.86
N SER A 61 -1.18 1.55 -26.05
CA SER A 61 -0.37 2.02 -27.17
C SER A 61 0.09 3.47 -27.05
N ASN A 62 -0.52 4.25 -26.14
CA ASN A 62 -0.26 5.67 -25.97
C ASN A 62 0.54 5.97 -24.69
N ILE A 63 1.10 4.94 -24.03
CA ILE A 63 1.85 5.13 -22.79
C ILE A 63 3.23 5.68 -23.10
N ASP A 64 3.58 6.80 -22.47
CA ASP A 64 4.96 7.29 -22.44
C ASP A 64 5.84 6.42 -21.53
N LEU A 65 7.05 6.09 -22.01
CA LEU A 65 7.97 5.18 -21.34
C LEU A 65 8.40 5.70 -19.96
N ARG A 66 8.53 7.02 -19.79
CA ARG A 66 8.92 7.62 -18.51
C ARG A 66 7.81 7.43 -17.47
N SER A 67 6.56 7.70 -17.85
CA SER A 67 5.41 7.44 -16.98
C SER A 67 5.27 5.96 -16.63
N ALA A 68 5.44 5.07 -17.62
CA ALA A 68 5.44 3.62 -17.39
C ALA A 68 6.53 3.20 -16.39
N ALA A 69 7.74 3.74 -16.52
CA ALA A 69 8.86 3.42 -15.64
C ALA A 69 8.60 3.85 -14.19
N PHE A 70 8.02 5.05 -13.97
CA PHE A 70 7.65 5.48 -12.61
C PHE A 70 6.57 4.58 -11.99
N VAL A 71 5.53 4.22 -12.74
CA VAL A 71 4.47 3.33 -12.26
C VAL A 71 5.01 1.93 -11.98
N ALA A 72 5.84 1.38 -12.87
CA ALA A 72 6.49 0.09 -12.70
C ALA A 72 7.43 0.09 -11.48
N GLY A 73 8.23 1.15 -11.30
CA GLY A 73 9.07 1.35 -10.13
C GLY A 73 8.24 1.36 -8.84
N GLY A 74 7.13 2.11 -8.80
CA GLY A 74 6.17 2.10 -7.69
C GLY A 74 5.62 0.68 -7.43
N GLY A 75 5.31 -0.07 -8.48
CA GLY A 75 4.90 -1.48 -8.39
C GLY A 75 5.97 -2.39 -7.78
N ILE A 76 7.26 -2.18 -8.10
CA ILE A 76 8.36 -2.92 -7.50
C ILE A 76 8.50 -2.57 -6.01
N PHE A 77 8.53 -1.28 -5.66
CA PHE A 77 8.69 -0.84 -4.27
C PHE A 77 7.51 -1.25 -3.39
N ALA A 78 6.28 -0.96 -3.80
CA ALA A 78 5.10 -1.25 -2.99
C ALA A 78 4.62 -2.70 -3.16
N GLY A 79 4.53 -3.17 -4.40
CA GLY A 79 3.92 -4.45 -4.74
C GLY A 79 4.81 -5.67 -4.44
N PHE A 80 6.13 -5.51 -4.54
CA PHE A 80 7.11 -6.58 -4.31
C PHE A 80 7.91 -6.37 -3.02
N ILE A 81 8.78 -5.35 -2.95
CA ILE A 81 9.72 -5.15 -1.82
C ILE A 81 8.94 -4.93 -0.52
N GLY A 82 8.04 -3.94 -0.52
CA GLY A 82 7.23 -3.57 0.63
C GLY A 82 6.30 -4.70 1.05
N GLN A 83 5.64 -5.36 0.10
CA GLN A 83 4.77 -6.49 0.43
C GLN A 83 5.54 -7.69 0.97
N PHE A 84 6.71 -8.01 0.42
CA PHE A 84 7.55 -9.10 0.92
C PHE A 84 7.98 -8.85 2.37
N ALA A 85 8.43 -7.64 2.68
CA ALA A 85 8.76 -7.24 4.04
C ALA A 85 7.54 -7.29 4.96
N PHE A 86 6.40 -6.76 4.51
CA PHE A 86 5.14 -6.76 5.24
C PHE A 86 4.66 -8.19 5.54
N TYR A 87 4.67 -9.10 4.56
CA TYR A 87 4.31 -10.50 4.76
C TYR A 87 5.26 -11.25 5.65
N SER A 88 6.57 -10.97 5.57
CA SER A 88 7.56 -11.56 6.46
C SER A 88 7.28 -11.18 7.91
N ALA A 89 6.97 -9.91 8.17
CA ALA A 89 6.59 -9.43 9.50
C ALA A 89 5.20 -9.93 9.92
N LEU A 90 4.22 -9.93 9.02
CA LEU A 90 2.84 -10.33 9.28
C LEU A 90 2.77 -11.83 9.58
N LYS A 91 3.59 -12.67 8.94
CA LYS A 91 3.62 -14.12 9.17
C LYS A 91 3.93 -14.46 10.62
N THR A 92 4.91 -13.81 11.23
CA THR A 92 5.33 -14.07 12.62
C THR A 92 4.69 -13.15 13.65
N GLY A 93 4.32 -11.93 13.26
CA GLY A 93 3.72 -10.93 14.14
C GLY A 93 2.19 -10.96 14.20
N GLN A 94 1.62 -10.23 15.16
CA GLN A 94 0.18 -10.04 15.27
C GLN A 94 -0.31 -8.98 14.26
N ALA A 95 -1.38 -9.26 13.53
CA ALA A 95 -1.92 -8.33 12.53
C ALA A 95 -2.33 -6.98 13.15
N SER A 96 -2.88 -7.00 14.37
CA SER A 96 -3.24 -5.81 15.16
C SER A 96 -2.07 -4.87 15.45
N VAL A 97 -0.82 -5.32 15.29
CA VAL A 97 0.40 -4.55 15.55
C VAL A 97 1.15 -4.25 14.26
N ILE A 98 1.35 -5.27 13.42
CA ILE A 98 2.08 -5.12 12.15
C ILE A 98 1.36 -4.17 11.20
N VAL A 99 0.01 -4.21 11.15
CA VAL A 99 -0.77 -3.34 10.26
C VAL A 99 -0.65 -1.86 10.66
N PRO A 100 -0.91 -1.46 11.92
CA PRO A 100 -0.66 -0.08 12.33
C PRO A 100 0.80 0.35 12.16
N MET A 101 1.77 -0.50 12.48
CA MET A 101 3.20 -0.20 12.27
C MET A 101 3.51 0.11 10.81
N ALA A 102 3.01 -0.70 9.87
CA ALA A 102 3.15 -0.44 8.44
C ALA A 102 2.42 0.85 8.02
N ALA A 103 1.30 1.20 8.67
CA ALA A 103 0.54 2.43 8.44
C ALA A 103 1.26 3.72 8.89
N THR A 104 2.51 3.65 9.36
CA THR A 104 3.39 4.82 9.56
C THR A 104 4.04 5.32 8.26
N TYR A 105 3.89 4.58 7.15
CA TYR A 105 4.42 4.99 5.85
C TYR A 105 4.02 6.42 5.40
N PRO A 106 2.87 7.03 5.79
CA PRO A 106 2.56 8.41 5.43
C PRO A 106 3.60 9.43 5.91
N LEU A 107 4.32 9.15 7.01
CA LEU A 107 5.45 9.99 7.44
C LEU A 107 6.54 9.99 6.37
N PHE A 108 6.93 8.80 5.90
CA PHE A 108 7.94 8.66 4.85
C PHE A 108 7.45 9.22 3.52
N ALA A 109 6.17 9.03 3.18
CA ALA A 109 5.56 9.60 1.98
C ALA A 109 5.62 11.14 1.99
N LEU A 110 5.36 11.78 3.13
CA LEU A 110 5.50 13.22 3.30
C LEU A 110 6.95 13.68 3.09
N ILE A 111 7.92 12.98 3.67
CA ILE A 111 9.35 13.30 3.49
C ILE A 111 9.76 13.19 2.01
N ILE A 112 9.38 12.09 1.38
CA ILE A 112 9.67 11.84 -0.04
C ILE A 112 8.95 12.85 -0.94
N SER A 113 7.72 13.27 -0.62
CA SER A 113 7.00 14.27 -1.44
C SER A 113 7.66 15.64 -1.40
N ILE A 114 8.30 16.02 -0.30
CA ILE A 114 9.07 17.28 -0.24
C ILE A 114 10.33 17.16 -1.09
N VAL A 115 11.09 16.08 -0.91
CA VAL A 115 12.40 15.91 -1.55
C VAL A 115 12.27 15.70 -3.06
N PHE A 116 11.29 14.91 -3.50
CA PHE A 116 11.16 14.49 -4.90
C PHE A 116 10.05 15.19 -5.67
N LEU A 117 8.95 15.59 -5.00
CA LEU A 117 7.81 16.25 -5.65
C LEU A 117 7.80 17.77 -5.40
N GLY A 118 8.68 18.29 -4.53
CA GLY A 118 8.78 19.72 -4.24
C GLY A 118 7.59 20.26 -3.43
N GLU A 119 6.86 19.39 -2.72
CA GLU A 119 5.71 19.83 -1.94
C GLU A 119 6.12 20.68 -0.73
N THR A 120 5.39 21.77 -0.47
CA THR A 120 5.54 22.56 0.75
C THR A 120 4.86 21.87 1.94
N ILE A 121 5.60 21.67 3.03
CA ILE A 121 5.01 21.30 4.33
C ILE A 121 4.29 22.51 4.92
N THR A 122 3.04 22.30 5.34
CA THR A 122 2.38 23.18 6.30
C THR A 122 2.51 22.60 7.71
N TRP A 123 2.44 23.45 8.74
CA TRP A 123 2.50 22.96 10.13
C TRP A 123 1.42 21.90 10.41
N GLN A 124 0.25 22.02 9.78
CA GLN A 124 -0.84 21.04 9.90
C GLN A 124 -0.45 19.66 9.37
N LYS A 125 0.23 19.60 8.21
CA LYS A 125 0.72 18.32 7.65
C LYS A 125 1.74 17.67 8.60
N ALA A 126 2.65 18.46 9.16
CA ALA A 126 3.64 17.98 10.12
C ALA A 126 2.98 17.47 11.41
N ALA A 127 2.06 18.25 12.00
CA ALA A 127 1.32 17.85 13.19
C ALA A 127 0.50 16.57 12.96
N GLY A 128 -0.17 16.47 11.80
CA GLY A 128 -0.91 15.26 11.42
C GLY A 128 -0.01 14.03 11.30
N ALA A 129 1.15 14.15 10.65
CA ALA A 129 2.13 13.06 10.55
C ALA A 129 2.62 12.61 11.93
N CYS A 130 2.93 13.55 12.82
CA CYS A 130 3.31 13.24 14.20
C CYS A 130 2.20 12.52 14.97
N LEU A 131 0.94 12.92 14.80
CA LEU A 131 -0.21 12.27 15.43
C LEU A 131 -0.42 10.84 14.91
N VAL A 132 -0.27 10.60 13.61
CA VAL A 132 -0.33 9.25 13.02
C VAL A 132 0.73 8.36 13.65
N VAL A 133 1.99 8.82 13.69
CA VAL A 133 3.09 8.05 14.26
C VAL A 133 2.89 7.82 15.76
N GLY A 134 2.50 8.85 16.51
CA GLY A 134 2.23 8.74 17.94
C GLY A 134 1.10 7.76 18.26
N GLY A 135 0.02 7.78 17.47
CA GLY A 135 -1.08 6.83 17.58
C GLY A 135 -0.64 5.39 17.34
N VAL A 136 0.19 5.16 16.31
CA VAL A 136 0.75 3.82 16.05
C VAL A 136 1.68 3.37 17.18
N MET A 137 2.54 4.24 17.70
CA MET A 137 3.44 3.91 18.82
C MET A 137 2.67 3.53 20.09
N LEU A 138 1.50 4.14 20.31
CA LEU A 138 0.64 3.78 21.43
C LEU A 138 0.06 2.37 21.25
N LEU A 139 -0.42 2.04 20.04
CA LEU A 139 -0.92 0.70 19.72
C LEU A 139 0.17 -0.38 19.85
N SER A 140 1.41 -0.08 19.46
CA SER A 140 2.52 -1.03 19.57
C SER A 140 2.95 -1.32 21.01
N ARG A 141 2.61 -0.45 21.97
CA ARG A 141 2.90 -0.64 23.40
C ARG A 141 1.85 -1.45 24.15
N ALA A 142 0.70 -1.73 23.54
CA ALA A 142 -0.37 -2.53 24.12
C ALA A 142 -0.15 -4.05 23.93
N GLN A 143 1.09 -4.47 23.65
CA GLN A 143 1.50 -5.87 23.48
C GLN A 143 1.88 -6.55 24.79
#